data_AF-A0A225VSC8-F1
#
_entry.id   AF-A0A225VSC8-F1
#
_cell.length_a   1.000
_cell.length_b   1.000
_cell.length_c   1.000
_cell.angle_alpha   90.00
_cell.angle_beta   90.00
_cell.angle_gamma   90.00
#
_symmetry.space_group_name_H-M   'P 1'
#
loop_
_entity.id
_entity.type
_entity.pdbx_description
1 polymer ?
#
loop_
_entity_poly.entity_id
_entity_poly.type
_entity_poly.pdbx_seq_one_letter_code
_entity_poly.pdbx_strand_id
1 'polypeptide(L)'
;MFDFIRSLLQKLKRFFQSKENAELQSWLKTGMSTDNTFKILQLDEAGDKLLSNRNLKRWAVFVAKKTGKSPEQTMITKLRTQYDDANLAVILQTGKKKRSTRNMATKLQNAQFKQWYEEGKWPADVIEDVFKLGPGHWTRTPARPVWAAYKKFLQKNNLKLGN
;
A
#
# COMPACT_ATOMS: atom_id res chain seq x y z
N MET A 1 -5.00 27.62 6.06
CA MET A 1 -4.36 26.30 5.82
C MET A 1 -4.26 25.45 7.10
N PHE A 2 -3.97 26.04 8.27
CA PHE A 2 -3.92 25.34 9.57
C PHE A 2 -5.26 24.72 10.02
N ASP A 3 -6.41 25.37 9.78
CA ASP A 3 -7.72 24.86 10.21
C ASP A 3 -8.14 23.56 9.52
N PHE A 4 -7.71 23.38 8.27
CA PHE A 4 -7.96 22.15 7.51
C PHE A 4 -7.26 20.95 8.15
N ILE A 5 -5.99 21.12 8.56
CA ILE A 5 -5.20 20.06 9.21
C ILE A 5 -5.81 19.71 10.57
N ARG A 6 -6.20 20.72 11.36
CA ARG A 6 -6.85 20.53 12.67
C ARG A 6 -8.19 19.78 12.54
N SER A 7 -9.01 20.16 11.57
CA SER A 7 -10.29 19.50 11.26
C SER A 7 -10.10 18.05 10.84
N LEU A 8 -9.11 17.76 10.00
CA LEU A 8 -8.77 16.40 9.57
C LEU A 8 -8.32 15.52 10.76
N LEU A 9 -7.44 16.04 11.62
CA LEU A 9 -6.99 15.35 12.82
C LEU A 9 -8.14 15.04 13.77
N GLN A 10 -9.10 15.96 13.92
CA GLN A 10 -10.25 15.73 14.78
C GLN A 10 -11.22 14.70 14.19
N LYS A 11 -11.45 14.70 12.86
CA LYS A 11 -12.22 13.65 12.18
C LYS A 11 -11.57 12.28 12.37
N LEU A 12 -10.25 12.19 12.23
CA LEU A 12 -9.50 10.95 12.47
C LEU A 12 -9.62 10.48 13.92
N LYS A 13 -9.52 11.40 14.89
CA LYS A 13 -9.71 11.09 16.31
C LYS A 13 -11.12 10.55 16.57
N ARG A 14 -12.16 11.20 16.06
CA ARG A 14 -13.56 10.77 16.21
C ARG A 14 -13.83 9.41 15.55
N PHE A 15 -13.34 9.20 14.33
CA PHE A 15 -13.44 7.90 13.66
C PHE A 15 -12.81 6.79 14.50
N PHE A 16 -11.62 7.02 15.05
CA PHE A 16 -10.95 6.03 15.88
C PHE A 16 -11.65 5.80 17.24
N GLN A 17 -12.32 6.82 17.77
CA GLN A 17 -13.06 6.77 19.03
C GLN A 17 -14.51 6.31 18.89
N SER A 18 -14.97 6.03 17.67
CA SER A 18 -16.33 5.57 17.46
C SER A 18 -16.52 4.15 18.00
N LYS A 19 -17.75 3.81 18.40
CA LYS A 19 -18.07 2.48 18.91
C LYS A 19 -17.76 1.38 17.89
N GLU A 20 -17.88 1.65 16.59
CA GLU A 20 -17.55 0.70 15.53
C GLU A 20 -16.05 0.35 15.45
N ASN A 21 -15.18 1.13 16.11
CA ASN A 21 -13.74 0.89 16.16
C ASN A 21 -13.22 0.62 17.58
N ALA A 22 -14.11 0.28 18.53
CA ALA A 22 -13.74 -0.09 19.90
C ALA A 22 -12.74 -1.27 19.93
N GLU A 23 -12.86 -2.22 19.00
CA GLU A 23 -11.91 -3.31 18.85
C GLU A 23 -10.50 -2.81 18.49
N LEU A 24 -10.36 -1.83 17.60
CA LEU A 24 -9.05 -1.26 17.25
C LEU A 24 -8.39 -0.62 18.46
N GLN A 25 -9.18 0.01 19.34
CA GLN A 25 -8.68 0.56 20.59
C GLN A 25 -8.22 -0.52 21.55
N SER A 26 -9.02 -1.57 21.69
CA SER A 26 -8.67 -2.73 22.51
C SER A 26 -7.36 -3.36 22.02
N TRP A 27 -7.21 -3.55 20.71
CA TRP A 27 -5.99 -4.08 20.11
C TRP A 27 -4.76 -3.20 20.35
N LEU A 28 -4.91 -1.86 20.35
CA LEU A 28 -3.82 -0.97 20.72
C LEU A 28 -3.45 -1.10 22.20
N LYS A 29 -4.44 -1.12 23.10
CA LYS A 29 -4.23 -1.24 24.55
C LYS A 29 -3.58 -2.56 24.94
N THR A 30 -3.98 -3.64 24.28
CA THR A 30 -3.47 -5.01 24.49
C THR A 30 -2.19 -5.29 23.70
N GLY A 31 -1.70 -4.32 22.91
CA GLY A 31 -0.42 -4.43 22.21
C GLY A 31 -0.42 -5.35 21.00
N MET A 32 -1.58 -5.77 20.46
CA MET A 32 -1.66 -6.73 19.34
C MET A 32 -0.80 -6.34 18.14
N SER A 33 -0.19 -7.32 17.50
CA SER A 33 0.68 -7.10 16.33
C SER A 33 -0.12 -6.68 15.08
N THR A 34 0.56 -6.03 14.14
CA THR A 34 -0.02 -5.73 12.81
C THR A 34 -0.36 -7.01 12.04
N ASP A 35 0.39 -8.10 12.28
CA ASP A 35 0.15 -9.40 11.66
C ASP A 35 -1.13 -10.07 12.17
N ASN A 36 -1.32 -10.11 13.49
CA ASN A 36 -2.50 -10.73 14.09
C ASN A 36 -3.77 -9.96 13.68
N THR A 37 -3.71 -8.63 13.74
CA THR A 37 -4.84 -7.78 13.34
C THR A 37 -5.14 -7.84 11.84
N PHE A 38 -4.14 -8.11 10.98
CA PHE A 38 -4.36 -8.34 9.56
C PHE A 38 -5.21 -9.61 9.31
N LYS A 39 -4.91 -10.70 10.02
CA LYS A 39 -5.66 -11.97 9.97
C LYS A 39 -7.05 -11.86 10.58
N ILE A 40 -7.18 -11.22 11.75
CA ILE A 40 -8.49 -11.00 12.40
C ILE A 40 -9.45 -10.24 11.47
N LEU A 41 -8.90 -9.31 10.68
CA LEU A 41 -9.66 -8.54 9.69
C LEU A 41 -9.90 -9.27 8.36
N GLN A 42 -9.45 -10.53 8.25
CA GLN A 42 -9.56 -11.41 7.08
C GLN A 42 -9.02 -10.74 5.81
N LEU A 43 -7.89 -10.05 5.95
CA LEU A 43 -7.26 -9.35 4.83
C LEU A 43 -6.33 -10.26 4.01
N ASP A 44 -5.87 -11.36 4.59
CA ASP A 44 -5.16 -12.47 3.94
C ASP A 44 -6.05 -13.23 2.96
N GLU A 45 -7.34 -13.34 3.26
CA GLU A 45 -8.32 -14.04 2.42
C GLU A 45 -9.00 -13.13 1.38
N ALA A 46 -8.68 -11.83 1.37
CA ALA A 46 -9.42 -10.85 0.57
C ALA A 46 -9.18 -10.95 -0.95
N GLY A 47 -8.10 -11.61 -1.39
CA GLY A 47 -7.76 -11.79 -2.80
C GLY A 47 -7.83 -10.49 -3.60
N ASP A 48 -8.48 -10.52 -4.77
CA ASP A 48 -8.66 -9.35 -5.64
C ASP A 48 -9.57 -8.26 -5.03
N LYS A 49 -10.36 -8.60 -4.01
CA LYS A 49 -11.27 -7.66 -3.33
C LYS A 49 -10.58 -6.85 -2.25
N LEU A 50 -9.30 -7.11 -1.96
CA LEU A 50 -8.49 -6.43 -0.94
C LEU A 50 -8.68 -4.91 -0.92
N LEU A 51 -8.51 -4.25 -2.07
CA LEU A 51 -8.57 -2.78 -2.15
C LEU A 51 -9.97 -2.21 -1.91
N SER A 52 -11.02 -2.99 -2.17
CA SER A 52 -12.41 -2.64 -1.88
C SER A 52 -12.86 -3.05 -0.48
N ASN A 53 -12.09 -3.89 0.22
CA ASN A 53 -12.43 -4.35 1.55
C ASN A 53 -12.37 -3.16 2.54
N ARG A 54 -13.48 -2.90 3.24
CA ARG A 54 -13.57 -1.80 4.20
C ARG A 54 -12.60 -1.99 5.36
N ASN A 55 -12.27 -3.23 5.72
CA ASN A 55 -11.32 -3.55 6.78
C ASN A 55 -9.89 -3.11 6.44
N LEU A 56 -9.52 -2.99 5.16
CA LEU A 56 -8.20 -2.48 4.77
C LEU A 56 -7.98 -1.05 5.26
N LYS A 57 -9.03 -0.21 5.22
CA LYS A 57 -8.98 1.17 5.72
C LYS A 57 -8.90 1.20 7.25
N ARG A 58 -9.62 0.30 7.93
CA ARG A 58 -9.58 0.17 9.41
C ARG A 58 -8.20 -0.27 9.87
N TRP A 59 -7.61 -1.24 9.17
CA TRP A 59 -6.26 -1.71 9.43
C TRP A 59 -5.22 -0.61 9.20
N ALA A 60 -5.33 0.17 8.12
CA ALA A 60 -4.46 1.33 7.89
C ALA A 60 -4.48 2.32 9.07
N VAL A 61 -5.65 2.59 9.64
CA VAL A 61 -5.79 3.44 10.83
C VAL A 61 -5.13 2.82 12.06
N PHE A 62 -5.32 1.52 12.28
CA PHE A 62 -4.67 0.80 13.37
C PHE A 62 -3.13 0.84 13.25
N VAL A 63 -2.59 0.52 12.07
CA VAL A 63 -1.15 0.56 11.79
C VAL A 63 -0.59 1.97 12.02
N ALA A 64 -1.28 3.01 11.55
CA ALA A 64 -0.85 4.40 11.74
C ALA A 64 -0.79 4.77 13.23
N LYS A 65 -1.79 4.36 14.02
CA LYS A 65 -1.83 4.62 15.45
C LYS A 65 -0.79 3.82 16.23
N LYS A 66 -0.55 2.56 15.86
CA LYS A 66 0.45 1.70 16.52
C LYS A 66 1.88 2.16 16.24
N THR A 67 2.17 2.59 15.01
CA THR A 67 3.53 2.96 14.58
C THR A 67 3.85 4.44 14.76
N GLY A 68 2.83 5.30 14.89
CA GLY A 68 3.00 6.76 14.88
C GLY A 68 3.48 7.31 13.52
N LYS A 69 3.47 6.50 12.46
CA LYS A 69 4.01 6.83 11.14
C LYS A 69 2.95 6.62 10.04
N SER A 70 3.31 6.98 8.81
CA SER A 70 2.49 6.68 7.63
C SER A 70 2.33 5.15 7.52
N PRO A 71 1.09 4.61 7.48
CA PRO A 71 0.87 3.18 7.55
C PRO A 71 1.30 2.44 6.27
N GLU A 72 1.41 3.14 5.14
CA GLU A 72 1.58 2.54 3.82
C GLU A 72 2.84 1.67 3.72
N GLN A 73 3.96 2.06 4.34
CA GLN A 73 5.21 1.28 4.32
C GLN A 73 5.03 -0.07 5.06
N THR A 74 4.44 -0.05 6.26
CA THR A 74 4.15 -1.29 7.01
C THR A 74 3.10 -2.14 6.30
N MET A 75 2.07 -1.50 5.73
CA MET A 75 1.02 -2.20 5.00
C MET A 75 1.61 -2.91 3.78
N ILE A 76 2.43 -2.23 2.97
CA ILE A 76 2.97 -2.84 1.76
C ILE A 76 3.98 -3.94 2.08
N THR A 77 4.81 -3.78 3.13
CA THR A 77 5.68 -4.86 3.63
C THR A 77 4.84 -6.10 3.92
N LYS A 78 3.72 -5.95 4.67
CA LYS A 78 2.85 -7.08 4.95
C LYS A 78 2.23 -7.68 3.69
N LEU A 79 1.67 -6.85 2.81
CA LEU A 79 1.00 -7.33 1.60
C LEU A 79 1.95 -8.10 0.68
N ARG A 80 3.22 -7.68 0.56
CA ARG A 80 4.26 -8.38 -0.20
C ARG A 80 4.66 -9.74 0.40
N THR A 81 4.33 -10.02 1.67
CA THR A 81 4.47 -11.37 2.25
C THR A 81 3.28 -12.28 1.99
N GLN A 82 2.15 -11.74 1.53
CA GLN A 82 0.90 -12.48 1.33
C GLN A 82 0.58 -12.69 -0.15
N TYR A 83 1.00 -11.75 -0.99
CA TYR A 83 0.83 -11.79 -2.43
C TYR A 83 2.18 -11.89 -3.11
N ASP A 84 2.24 -12.63 -4.21
CA ASP A 84 3.31 -12.48 -5.18
C ASP A 84 3.47 -10.98 -5.56
N ASP A 85 4.71 -10.49 -5.58
CA ASP A 85 4.98 -9.04 -5.68
C ASP A 85 4.55 -8.47 -7.05
N ALA A 86 4.67 -9.27 -8.12
CA ALA A 86 4.18 -8.88 -9.44
C ALA A 86 2.65 -8.82 -9.47
N ASN A 87 1.96 -9.83 -8.93
CA ASN A 87 0.51 -9.83 -8.84
C ASN A 87 0.00 -8.65 -8.00
N LEU A 88 0.61 -8.38 -6.85
CA LEU A 88 0.28 -7.23 -6.02
C LEU A 88 0.43 -5.91 -6.78
N ALA A 89 1.53 -5.74 -7.53
CA ALA A 89 1.75 -4.54 -8.33
C ALA A 89 0.65 -4.34 -9.39
N VAL A 90 0.17 -5.43 -10.01
CA VAL A 90 -0.93 -5.42 -10.98
C VAL A 90 -2.27 -5.08 -10.32
N ILE A 91 -2.57 -5.65 -9.14
CA ILE A 91 -3.76 -5.33 -8.35
C ILE A 91 -3.78 -3.84 -8.00
N LEU A 92 -2.65 -3.30 -7.52
CA LEU A 92 -2.51 -1.88 -7.18
C LEU A 92 -2.66 -0.99 -8.41
N GLN A 93 -2.01 -1.34 -9.52
CA GLN A 93 -2.12 -0.57 -10.75
C GLN A 93 -3.54 -0.55 -11.31
N THR A 94 -4.23 -1.69 -11.26
CA THR A 94 -5.62 -1.81 -11.73
C THR A 94 -6.59 -1.09 -10.80
N GLY A 95 -6.36 -1.17 -9.48
CA GLY A 95 -7.14 -0.48 -8.45
C GLY A 95 -7.16 1.04 -8.60
N LYS A 96 -6.19 1.63 -9.29
CA LYS A 96 -6.18 3.08 -9.59
C LYS A 96 -7.26 3.52 -10.58
N LYS A 97 -7.78 2.59 -11.39
CA LYS A 97 -8.82 2.89 -12.40
C LYS A 97 -10.18 3.17 -11.75
N LYS A 98 -10.55 2.44 -10.69
CA LYS A 98 -11.84 2.58 -10.00
C LYS A 98 -11.83 3.74 -8.99
N ARG A 99 -12.85 4.61 -9.03
CA ARG A 99 -12.95 5.80 -8.14
C ARG A 99 -12.87 5.45 -6.66
N SER A 100 -13.52 4.35 -6.24
CA SER A 100 -13.61 3.93 -4.84
C SER A 100 -12.28 3.44 -4.24
N THR A 101 -11.40 2.88 -5.06
CA THR A 101 -10.12 2.26 -4.62
C THR A 101 -8.90 3.11 -4.96
N ARG A 102 -9.03 4.08 -5.86
CA ARG A 102 -7.92 4.87 -6.43
C ARG A 102 -6.95 5.43 -5.41
N ASN A 103 -7.46 6.05 -4.35
CA ASN A 103 -6.62 6.70 -3.35
C ASN A 103 -5.76 5.67 -2.58
N MET A 104 -6.38 4.60 -2.08
CA MET A 104 -5.66 3.53 -1.38
C MET A 104 -4.66 2.84 -2.30
N ALA A 105 -5.08 2.52 -3.53
CA ALA A 105 -4.22 1.89 -4.52
C ALA A 105 -3.00 2.75 -4.86
N THR A 106 -3.18 4.06 -5.03
CA THR A 106 -2.07 5.00 -5.31
C THR A 106 -1.10 5.08 -4.14
N LYS A 107 -1.61 5.20 -2.92
CA LYS A 107 -0.81 5.27 -1.69
C LYS A 107 0.04 4.02 -1.49
N LEU A 108 -0.56 2.84 -1.60
CA LEU A 108 0.14 1.56 -1.47
C LEU A 108 1.13 1.34 -2.62
N GLN A 109 0.79 1.70 -3.86
CA GLN A 109 1.70 1.57 -4.99
C GLN A 109 2.93 2.47 -4.85
N ASN A 110 2.77 3.71 -4.37
CA ASN A 110 3.91 4.59 -4.11
C ASN A 110 4.83 4.01 -3.03
N ALA A 111 4.25 3.36 -2.00
CA ALA A 111 5.04 2.67 -0.98
C ALA A 111 5.76 1.43 -1.55
N GLN A 112 5.11 0.67 -2.44
CA GLN A 112 5.74 -0.45 -3.16
C GLN A 112 6.95 0.04 -3.98
N PHE A 113 6.76 1.10 -4.76
CA PHE A 113 7.81 1.70 -5.58
C PHE A 113 8.99 2.25 -4.76
N LYS A 114 8.69 2.84 -3.59
CA LYS A 114 9.71 3.29 -2.66
C LYS A 114 10.52 2.10 -2.13
N GLN A 115 9.87 1.00 -1.77
CA GLN A 115 10.59 -0.21 -1.33
C GLN A 115 11.44 -0.83 -2.44
N TRP A 116 10.92 -0.95 -3.66
CA TRP A 116 11.73 -1.43 -4.79
C TRP A 116 12.97 -0.56 -5.01
N TYR A 117 12.82 0.77 -4.91
CA TYR A 117 13.96 1.68 -5.02
C TYR A 117 14.97 1.49 -3.87
N GLU A 118 14.49 1.37 -2.63
CA GLU A 118 15.32 1.11 -1.43
C GLU A 118 16.03 -0.25 -1.50
N GLU A 119 15.44 -1.22 -2.21
CA GLU A 119 16.03 -2.52 -2.52
C GLU A 119 17.00 -2.48 -3.72
N GLY A 120 17.24 -1.31 -4.31
CA GLY A 120 18.12 -1.14 -5.46
C GLY A 120 17.53 -1.55 -6.80
N LYS A 121 16.23 -1.90 -6.88
CA LYS A 121 15.58 -2.33 -8.12
C LYS A 121 15.18 -1.13 -8.98
N TRP A 122 15.75 -1.03 -10.17
CA TRP A 122 15.38 -0.09 -11.21
C TRP A 122 14.26 -0.64 -12.11
N PRO A 123 13.69 0.18 -13.00
CA PRO A 123 12.61 -0.28 -13.86
C PRO A 123 12.95 -1.52 -14.70
N ALA A 124 14.20 -1.73 -15.10
CA ALA A 124 14.61 -2.96 -15.78
C ALA A 124 14.57 -4.16 -14.82
N ASP A 125 15.18 -4.03 -13.64
CA ASP A 125 15.21 -5.08 -12.60
C ASP A 125 13.79 -5.46 -12.14
N VAL A 126 12.86 -4.52 -12.06
CA VAL A 126 11.46 -4.86 -11.77
C VAL A 126 10.87 -5.79 -12.83
N ILE A 127 11.20 -5.61 -14.11
CA ILE A 127 10.71 -6.52 -15.16
C ILE A 127 11.32 -7.92 -15.00
N GLU A 128 12.60 -8.00 -14.69
CA GLU A 128 13.34 -9.26 -14.61
C GLU A 128 13.12 -9.99 -13.27
N ASP A 129 13.31 -9.31 -12.15
CA ASP A 129 13.28 -9.91 -10.80
C ASP A 129 11.86 -10.07 -10.26
N VAL A 130 11.01 -9.05 -10.47
CA VAL A 130 9.64 -9.04 -9.92
C VAL A 130 8.70 -9.76 -10.87
N PHE A 131 8.66 -9.32 -12.13
CA PHE A 131 7.76 -9.92 -13.13
C PHE A 131 8.29 -11.21 -13.75
N LYS A 132 9.58 -11.53 -13.61
CA LYS A 132 10.20 -12.74 -14.20
C LYS A 132 10.04 -12.79 -15.72
N LEU A 133 10.17 -11.62 -16.37
CA LEU A 133 10.03 -11.45 -17.81
C LEU A 133 11.34 -10.95 -18.44
N GLY A 134 11.62 -11.40 -19.67
CA GLY A 134 12.73 -10.90 -20.47
C GLY A 134 12.40 -9.60 -21.23
N PRO A 135 13.43 -8.93 -21.78
CA PRO A 135 13.28 -7.73 -22.59
C PRO A 135 12.32 -7.96 -23.79
N GLY A 136 11.55 -6.93 -24.15
CA GLY A 136 10.60 -6.96 -25.28
C GLY A 136 9.26 -7.63 -24.98
N HIS A 137 9.25 -8.83 -24.40
CA HIS A 137 8.02 -9.61 -24.15
C HIS A 137 7.10 -8.95 -23.12
N TRP A 138 7.65 -8.26 -22.12
CA TRP A 138 6.86 -7.61 -21.06
C TRP A 138 5.97 -6.47 -21.55
N THR A 139 6.25 -5.89 -22.72
CA THR A 139 5.52 -4.72 -23.24
C THR A 139 4.07 -5.03 -23.61
N ARG A 140 3.70 -6.30 -23.76
CA ARG A 140 2.32 -6.76 -24.03
C ARG A 140 1.65 -7.41 -22.80
N THR A 141 2.25 -7.27 -21.62
CA THR A 141 1.78 -7.87 -20.37
C THR A 141 1.27 -6.79 -19.39
N PRO A 142 0.63 -7.20 -18.27
CA PRO A 142 0.29 -6.30 -17.18
C PRO A 142 1.49 -5.58 -16.52
N ALA A 143 2.74 -6.03 -16.76
CA ALA A 143 3.94 -5.36 -16.28
C ALA A 143 4.10 -3.95 -16.90
N ARG A 144 3.68 -3.76 -18.16
CA ARG A 144 3.86 -2.49 -18.88
C ARG A 144 3.31 -1.26 -18.15
N PRO A 145 2.03 -1.22 -17.74
CA PRO A 145 1.50 -0.07 -17.01
C PRO A 145 2.11 0.11 -15.62
N VAL A 146 2.59 -0.96 -14.97
CA VAL A 146 3.28 -0.90 -13.67
C VAL A 146 4.64 -0.24 -13.86
N TRP A 147 5.44 -0.72 -14.81
CA TRP A 147 6.73 -0.16 -15.17
C TRP A 147 6.67 1.32 -15.52
N ALA A 148 5.69 1.70 -16.37
CA ALA A 148 5.50 3.11 -16.75
C ALA A 148 5.15 3.98 -15.53
N ALA A 149 4.34 3.47 -14.61
CA ALA A 149 4.02 4.16 -13.37
C ALA A 149 5.24 4.27 -12.45
N TYR A 150 6.07 3.23 -12.38
CA TYR A 150 7.28 3.25 -11.55
C TYR A 150 8.31 4.27 -12.05
N LYS A 151 8.57 4.32 -13.36
CA LYS A 151 9.42 5.38 -13.95
C LYS A 151 8.91 6.78 -13.63
N LYS A 152 7.60 6.99 -13.77
CA LYS A 152 6.98 8.29 -13.44
C LYS A 152 7.14 8.64 -11.96
N PHE A 153 7.05 7.64 -11.07
CA PHE A 153 7.31 7.82 -9.65
C PHE A 153 8.76 8.26 -9.39
N LEU A 154 9.75 7.58 -9.97
CA LEU A 154 11.17 7.93 -9.81
C LEU A 154 11.44 9.37 -10.28
N GLN A 155 10.97 9.70 -11.48
CA GLN A 155 11.09 11.04 -12.06
C GLN A 155 10.45 12.11 -11.17
N LYS A 156 9.22 11.89 -10.69
CA LYS A 156 8.50 12.85 -9.85
C LYS A 156 9.22 13.11 -8.52
N ASN A 157 9.94 12.13 -7.99
CA ASN A 157 10.63 12.23 -6.71
C ASN A 157 12.13 12.56 -6.87
N ASN A 158 12.59 12.92 -8.08
CA ASN A 158 14.00 13.18 -8.39
C ASN A 158 14.96 12.05 -7.97
N LEU A 159 14.47 10.80 -8.01
CA LEU A 159 15.28 9.62 -7.70
C LEU A 159 16.05 9.23 -8.96
N LYS A 160 17.37 9.31 -8.89
CA LYS A 160 18.30 9.02 -9.99
C LYS A 160 19.18 7.83 -9.65
N LEU A 161 19.71 7.18 -10.69
CA LEU A 161 20.85 6.28 -10.55
C LEU A 161 22.01 7.08 -9.95
N GLY A 162 22.71 6.49 -8.99
CA GLY A 162 23.98 7.03 -8.52
C GLY A 162 24.92 7.23 -9.70
N ASN A 163 25.68 8.33 -9.65
CA ASN A 163 26.71 8.67 -10.63
C ASN A 163 27.69 7.53 -10.85
#